data_AF-A0A0D2UZ73-F1
#
_entry.id   AF-A0A0D2UZ73-F1
#
_cell.length_a   1.000
_cell.length_b   1.000
_cell.length_c   1.000
_cell.angle_alpha   90.00
_cell.angle_beta   90.00
_cell.angle_gamma   90.00
#
_symmetry.space_group_name_H-M   'P 1'
#
loop_
_entity.id
_entity.type
_entity.pdbx_description
1 polymer ?
#
loop_
_entity_poly.entity_id
_entity_poly.type
_entity_poly.pdbx_seq_one_letter_code
_entity_poly.pdbx_strand_id
1 'polypeptide(L)'
;MRSHEPRSTSSCAACKLLKRRCSPTCIFAPYFRSDEPKKFAKVHKVFGASNVSKILIEVPEEQREDTVNSLVYEAEARLRDPVYGCIGAIALLQRKMIELQHDLALARARLARYAANYSTGVAGTELDRLTVTGLVRDEAKNLLQHLHHIRG
;
A
#
# COMPACT_ATOMS: atom_id res chain seq x y z
N MET A 1 -22.90 -4.84 -13.80
CA MET A 1 -22.70 -6.06 -14.61
C MET A 1 -21.70 -5.71 -15.70
N ARG A 2 -20.41 -6.06 -15.56
CA ARG A 2 -19.44 -5.83 -16.65
C ARG A 2 -19.65 -6.92 -17.71
N SER A 3 -19.94 -6.48 -18.92
CA SER A 3 -20.16 -7.29 -20.10
C SER A 3 -18.98 -8.22 -20.34
N HIS A 4 -19.25 -9.52 -20.41
CA HIS A 4 -18.28 -10.52 -20.83
C HIS A 4 -18.13 -10.39 -22.36
N GLU A 5 -17.26 -9.47 -22.80
CA GLU A 5 -16.98 -9.23 -24.22
C GLU A 5 -16.51 -10.54 -24.89
N PRO A 6 -16.97 -10.88 -26.12
CA PRO A 6 -16.59 -12.11 -26.80
C PRO A 6 -15.07 -12.14 -27.03
N ARG A 7 -14.42 -13.23 -26.62
CA ARG A 7 -12.97 -13.45 -26.80
C ARG A 7 -12.58 -13.21 -28.25
N SER A 8 -11.83 -12.13 -28.49
CA SER A 8 -11.08 -11.98 -29.72
C SER A 8 -10.17 -13.21 -29.89
N THR A 9 -10.04 -13.68 -31.13
CA THR A 9 -9.17 -14.80 -31.57
C THR A 9 -7.66 -14.55 -31.32
N SER A 10 -7.33 -13.52 -30.55
CA SER A 10 -5.97 -13.08 -30.24
C SER A 10 -5.43 -13.76 -28.99
N SER A 11 -4.17 -14.18 -29.03
CA SER A 11 -3.47 -14.72 -27.87
C SER A 11 -3.41 -13.67 -26.74
N CYS A 12 -3.66 -14.09 -25.49
CA CYS A 12 -3.51 -13.22 -24.32
C CYS A 12 -2.06 -12.69 -24.18
N ALA A 13 -1.85 -11.63 -23.41
CA ALA A 13 -0.53 -11.00 -23.26
C ALA A 13 0.53 -11.99 -22.74
N ALA A 14 0.14 -12.88 -21.82
CA ALA A 14 1.04 -13.89 -21.29
C ALA A 14 1.52 -14.87 -22.35
N CYS A 15 0.60 -15.49 -23.08
CA CYS A 15 0.93 -16.46 -24.12
C CYS A 15 1.70 -15.80 -25.29
N LYS A 16 1.37 -14.54 -25.61
CA LYS A 16 2.09 -13.75 -26.62
C LYS A 16 3.56 -13.52 -26.20
N LEU A 17 3.79 -13.10 -24.95
CA LEU A 17 5.15 -12.89 -24.43
C LEU A 17 5.94 -14.20 -24.32
N LEU A 18 5.29 -15.28 -23.89
CA LEU A 18 5.90 -16.62 -23.74
C LEU A 18 6.04 -17.39 -25.06
N LYS A 19 5.61 -16.82 -26.19
CA LYS A 19 5.66 -17.43 -27.53
C LYS A 19 5.01 -18.83 -27.57
N ARG A 20 3.87 -19.00 -26.91
CA ARG A 20 3.11 -20.27 -26.87
C ARG A 20 1.66 -20.07 -27.30
N ARG A 21 0.99 -21.16 -27.70
CA ARG A 21 -0.44 -21.12 -28.07
C ARG A 21 -1.30 -20.80 -26.84
N CYS A 22 -2.29 -19.91 -27.02
CA CYS A 22 -3.28 -19.62 -25.98
C CYS A 22 -4.47 -20.60 -26.09
N SER A 23 -4.61 -21.50 -25.11
CA SER A 23 -5.74 -22.43 -25.00
C SER A 23 -7.03 -21.73 -24.56
N PRO A 24 -8.24 -22.24 -24.91
CA PRO A 24 -9.49 -21.80 -24.30
C PRO A 24 -9.50 -21.86 -22.76
N THR A 25 -8.74 -22.79 -22.17
CA THR A 25 -8.60 -22.98 -20.72
C THR A 25 -7.37 -22.26 -20.12
N CYS A 26 -6.78 -21.29 -20.83
CA CYS A 26 -5.60 -20.57 -20.36
C CYS A 26 -5.88 -19.77 -19.07
N ILE A 27 -5.20 -20.13 -17.98
CA ILE A 27 -5.34 -19.46 -16.67
C ILE A 27 -4.95 -17.98 -16.69
N PHE A 28 -4.06 -17.56 -17.59
CA PHE A 28 -3.66 -16.15 -17.69
C PHE A 28 -4.64 -15.30 -18.50
N ALA A 29 -5.43 -15.92 -19.38
CA ALA A 29 -6.23 -15.18 -20.36
C ALA A 29 -7.30 -14.25 -19.73
N PRO A 30 -7.98 -14.62 -18.63
CA PRO A 30 -8.93 -13.71 -17.98
C PRO A 30 -8.29 -12.44 -17.41
N TYR A 31 -7.01 -12.50 -17.00
CA TYR A 31 -6.38 -11.44 -16.20
C TYR A 31 -5.33 -10.61 -16.96
N PHE A 32 -4.79 -11.16 -18.06
CA PHE A 32 -3.74 -10.55 -18.87
C PHE A 32 -4.19 -10.40 -20.33
N ARG A 33 -5.02 -9.39 -20.59
CA ARG A 33 -5.56 -9.09 -21.91
C ARG A 33 -4.48 -8.71 -22.92
N SER A 34 -4.73 -8.93 -24.21
CA SER A 34 -3.73 -8.72 -25.28
C SER A 34 -3.36 -7.25 -25.52
N ASP A 35 -4.23 -6.32 -25.12
CA ASP A 35 -4.04 -4.86 -25.12
C ASP A 35 -3.17 -4.35 -23.95
N GLU A 36 -2.88 -5.19 -22.96
CA GLU A 36 -2.08 -4.84 -21.77
C GLU A 36 -0.74 -5.60 -21.68
N PRO A 37 0.12 -5.61 -22.72
CA PRO A 37 1.33 -6.45 -22.75
C PRO A 37 2.33 -6.13 -21.63
N LYS A 38 2.37 -4.86 -21.20
CA LYS A 38 3.24 -4.40 -20.11
C LYS A 38 2.83 -5.00 -18.76
N LYS A 39 1.54 -5.30 -18.54
CA LYS A 39 1.01 -5.84 -17.28
C LYS A 39 1.65 -7.19 -16.98
N PHE A 40 1.60 -8.12 -17.93
CA PHE A 40 2.24 -9.43 -17.77
C PHE A 40 3.77 -9.34 -17.77
N ALA A 41 4.37 -8.48 -18.59
CA ALA A 41 5.83 -8.35 -18.64
C ALA A 41 6.45 -7.96 -17.29
N LYS A 42 5.81 -7.05 -16.54
CA LYS A 42 6.25 -6.65 -15.20
C LYS A 42 6.22 -7.85 -14.24
N VAL A 43 5.06 -8.51 -14.14
CA VAL A 43 4.86 -9.65 -13.23
C VAL A 43 5.79 -10.81 -13.60
N HIS A 44 5.92 -11.11 -14.89
CA HIS A 44 6.83 -12.15 -15.37
C HIS A 44 8.28 -11.88 -14.99
N LYS A 45 8.73 -10.62 -15.08
CA LYS A 45 10.11 -10.24 -14.74
C LYS A 45 10.43 -10.40 -13.26
N VAL A 46 9.45 -10.17 -12.37
CA VAL A 46 9.67 -10.19 -10.91
C VAL A 46 9.36 -11.56 -10.30
N PHE A 47 8.23 -12.17 -10.67
CA PHE A 47 7.75 -13.42 -10.08
C PHE A 47 7.99 -14.64 -10.96
N GLY A 48 8.07 -14.46 -12.28
CA GLY A 48 8.12 -15.56 -13.25
C GLY A 48 6.76 -16.19 -13.54
N ALA A 49 6.56 -16.69 -14.76
CA ALA A 49 5.27 -17.22 -15.20
C ALA A 49 4.80 -18.41 -14.36
N SER A 50 5.71 -19.32 -13.99
CA SER A 50 5.38 -20.52 -13.24
C SER A 50 4.86 -20.21 -11.84
N ASN A 51 5.47 -19.24 -11.14
CA ASN A 51 5.04 -18.86 -9.80
C ASN A 51 3.68 -18.15 -9.84
N VAL A 52 3.47 -17.26 -10.81
CA VAL A 52 2.15 -16.63 -11.01
C VAL A 52 1.09 -17.68 -11.29
N SER A 53 1.39 -18.67 -12.13
CA SER A 53 0.45 -19.77 -12.41
C SER A 53 0.10 -20.55 -11.14
N LYS A 54 1.08 -20.86 -10.27
CA LYS A 54 0.85 -21.57 -9.01
C LYS A 54 -0.02 -20.76 -8.07
N ILE A 55 0.31 -19.48 -7.86
CA ILE A 55 -0.47 -18.56 -7.03
C ILE A 55 -1.92 -18.50 -7.51
N LEU A 56 -2.15 -18.36 -8.82
CA LEU A 56 -3.51 -18.33 -9.36
C LEU A 56 -4.26 -19.65 -9.17
N ILE A 57 -3.58 -20.80 -9.16
CA ILE A 57 -4.23 -22.10 -8.88
C ILE A 57 -4.64 -22.19 -7.41
N GLU A 58 -3.80 -21.70 -6.50
CA GLU A 58 -4.01 -21.77 -5.05
C GLU A 58 -5.07 -20.77 -4.54
N VAL A 59 -5.26 -19.65 -5.23
CA VAL A 59 -6.24 -18.62 -4.86
C VAL A 59 -7.63 -18.93 -5.41
N PRO A 60 -8.71 -18.76 -4.60
CA PRO A 60 -10.10 -18.88 -5.06
C PRO A 60 -10.40 -17.98 -6.26
N GLU A 61 -11.24 -18.44 -7.18
CA GLU A 61 -11.44 -17.77 -8.48
C GLU A 61 -11.90 -16.31 -8.33
N GLU A 62 -12.77 -16.06 -7.34
CA GLU A 62 -13.29 -14.74 -7.00
C GLU A 62 -12.21 -13.74 -6.54
N GLN A 63 -11.06 -14.21 -6.04
CA GLN A 63 -9.96 -13.36 -5.56
C GLN A 63 -8.83 -13.21 -6.57
N ARG A 64 -8.86 -13.94 -7.69
CA ARG A 64 -7.74 -13.96 -8.65
C ARG A 64 -7.52 -12.62 -9.34
N GLU A 65 -8.58 -11.85 -9.61
CA GLU A 65 -8.44 -10.51 -10.20
C GLU A 65 -7.66 -9.58 -9.26
N ASP A 66 -8.05 -9.52 -7.98
CA ASP A 66 -7.38 -8.71 -6.96
C ASP A 66 -5.96 -9.20 -6.68
N THR A 67 -5.73 -10.50 -6.73
CA THR A 67 -4.40 -11.10 -6.63
C THR A 67 -3.50 -10.65 -7.77
N VAL A 68 -3.99 -10.69 -9.02
CA VAL A 68 -3.22 -10.20 -10.17
C VAL A 68 -2.94 -8.70 -10.03
N ASN A 69 -3.90 -7.91 -9.57
CA ASN A 69 -3.69 -6.47 -9.37
C ASN A 69 -2.60 -6.20 -8.32
N SER A 70 -2.59 -6.96 -7.23
CA SER A 70 -1.54 -6.89 -6.20
C SER A 70 -0.17 -7.29 -6.76
N LEU A 71 -0.07 -8.41 -7.47
CA LEU A 71 1.17 -8.85 -8.12
C LEU A 71 1.71 -7.83 -9.13
N VAL A 72 0.83 -7.18 -9.90
CA VAL A 72 1.23 -6.12 -10.85
C VAL A 72 1.79 -4.92 -10.10
N TYR A 73 1.12 -4.47 -9.03
CA TYR A 73 1.60 -3.37 -8.20
C TYR A 73 2.97 -3.67 -7.57
N GLU A 74 3.12 -4.84 -6.96
CA GLU A 74 4.38 -5.26 -6.33
C GLU A 74 5.50 -5.40 -7.35
N ALA A 75 5.22 -6.00 -8.51
CA ALA A 75 6.21 -6.10 -9.58
C ALA A 75 6.65 -4.72 -10.06
N GLU A 76 5.71 -3.79 -10.23
CA GLU A 76 6.04 -2.43 -10.64
C GLU A 76 6.87 -1.69 -9.58
N ALA A 77 6.52 -1.84 -8.30
CA ALA A 77 7.28 -1.27 -7.20
C ALA A 77 8.71 -1.82 -7.18
N ARG A 78 8.89 -3.14 -7.31
CA ARG A 78 10.22 -3.78 -7.36
C ARG A 78 11.04 -3.40 -8.58
N LEU A 79 10.39 -3.09 -9.72
CA LEU A 79 11.09 -2.62 -10.91
C LEU A 79 11.55 -1.17 -10.80
N ARG A 80 10.82 -0.32 -10.06
CA ARG A 80 11.25 1.07 -9.77
C ARG A 80 12.31 1.13 -8.67
N ASP A 81 12.14 0.31 -7.63
CA ASP A 81 13.07 0.18 -6.52
C ASP A 81 13.49 -1.30 -6.38
N PRO A 82 14.62 -1.70 -6.99
CA PRO A 82 15.11 -3.08 -6.94
C PRO A 82 15.51 -3.54 -5.55
N VAL A 83 15.79 -2.61 -4.63
CA VAL A 83 16.25 -2.89 -3.27
C VAL A 83 15.06 -3.13 -2.35
N TYR A 84 14.15 -2.16 -2.24
CA TYR A 84 13.05 -2.21 -1.26
C TYR A 84 11.67 -2.46 -1.88
N GLY A 85 11.47 -2.22 -3.18
CA GLY A 85 10.18 -2.42 -3.85
C GLY A 85 9.00 -1.76 -3.11
N CYS A 86 7.94 -2.52 -2.85
CA CYS A 86 6.77 -2.03 -2.12
C CYS A 86 7.05 -1.78 -0.62
N ILE A 87 8.07 -2.41 -0.03
CA ILE A 87 8.45 -2.20 1.38
C ILE A 87 8.91 -0.75 1.59
N GLY A 88 9.60 -0.15 0.60
CA GLY A 88 9.98 1.25 0.65
C GLY A 88 8.77 2.20 0.72
N ALA A 89 7.69 1.88 -0.01
CA ALA A 89 6.44 2.62 0.05
C ALA A 89 5.74 2.46 1.41
N ILE A 90 5.72 1.24 1.97
CA ILE A 90 5.18 0.98 3.31
C ILE A 90 5.93 1.82 4.35
N ALA A 91 7.26 1.77 4.36
CA ALA A 91 8.09 2.51 5.31
C ALA A 91 7.89 4.03 5.19
N LEU A 92 7.73 4.55 3.97
CA LEU A 92 7.42 5.97 3.75
C LEU A 92 6.05 6.35 4.32
N LEU A 93 5.03 5.53 4.07
CA LEU A 93 3.67 5.78 4.55
C LEU A 93 3.59 5.70 6.08
N GLN A 94 4.28 4.75 6.69
CA GLN A 94 4.36 4.65 8.15
C GLN A 94 5.01 5.89 8.77
N ARG A 95 6.12 6.41 8.21
CA ARG A 95 6.72 7.67 8.68
C ARG A 95 5.76 8.85 8.55
N LYS A 96 5.08 8.99 7.40
CA LYS A 96 4.11 10.07 7.19
C LYS A 96 2.93 9.99 8.15
N MET A 97 2.42 8.79 8.42
CA MET A 97 1.34 8.58 9.39
C MET A 97 1.75 9.10 10.76
N ILE A 98 2.97 8.76 11.19
CA ILE A 98 3.56 9.20 12.45
C ILE A 98 3.70 10.73 12.50
N GLU A 99 4.26 11.34 11.46
CA GLU A 99 4.41 12.80 11.35
C GLU A 99 3.05 13.50 11.45
N LEU A 100 2.05 13.01 10.71
CA LEU A 100 0.71 13.59 10.72
C LEU A 100 0.00 13.42 12.07
N GLN A 101 0.19 12.29 12.76
CA GLN A 101 -0.33 12.08 14.10
C GLN A 101 0.26 13.07 15.10
N HIS A 102 1.57 13.29 15.03
CA HIS A 102 2.26 14.29 15.86
C HIS A 102 1.76 15.72 15.57
N ASP A 103 1.66 16.10 14.30
CA ASP A 103 1.18 17.44 13.92
C ASP A 103 -0.27 17.68 14.36
N LEU A 104 -1.12 16.64 14.26
CA LEU A 104 -2.49 16.67 14.75
C LEU A 104 -2.53 16.86 16.28
N ALA A 105 -1.67 16.17 17.03
CA ALA A 105 -1.57 16.32 18.48
C ALA A 105 -1.16 17.75 18.87
N LEU A 106 -0.17 18.32 18.19
CA LEU A 106 0.24 19.71 18.41
C LEU A 106 -0.88 20.71 18.08
N ALA A 107 -1.58 20.51 16.96
CA ALA A 107 -2.70 21.37 16.57
C ALA A 107 -3.82 21.31 17.61
N ARG A 108 -4.19 20.12 18.08
CA ARG A 108 -5.18 19.91 19.15
C ARG A 108 -4.78 20.59 20.45
N ALA A 109 -3.52 20.45 20.87
CA ALA A 109 -3.00 21.11 22.07
C ALA A 109 -3.05 22.65 21.94
N ARG A 110 -2.72 23.20 20.77
CA ARG A 110 -2.83 24.64 20.50
C ARG A 110 -4.28 25.12 20.59
N LEU A 111 -5.22 24.40 19.98
CA LEU A 111 -6.65 24.73 20.04
C LEU A 111 -7.20 24.67 21.48
N ALA A 112 -6.85 23.63 22.25
CA ALA A 112 -7.23 23.53 23.65
C ALA A 112 -6.74 24.72 24.47
N ARG A 113 -5.49 25.16 24.25
CA ARG A 113 -4.95 26.37 24.88
C ARG A 113 -5.71 27.64 24.49
N TYR A 114 -6.09 27.82 23.23
CA TYR A 114 -6.89 28.97 22.82
C TYR A 114 -8.29 28.94 23.46
N ALA A 115 -8.94 27.78 23.51
CA ALA A 115 -10.24 27.60 24.15
C ALA A 115 -10.17 27.87 25.67
N ALA A 116 -9.14 27.35 26.34
CA ALA A 116 -8.87 27.63 27.75
C ALA A 116 -8.62 29.12 27.98
N ASN A 117 -7.78 29.77 27.17
CA ASN A 117 -7.51 31.21 27.30
C ASN A 117 -8.76 32.09 27.07
N TYR A 118 -9.68 31.66 26.21
CA TYR A 118 -10.97 32.34 26.01
C TYR A 118 -11.90 32.17 27.22
N SER A 119 -11.81 31.04 27.93
CA SER A 119 -12.56 30.77 29.16
C SER A 119 -11.91 31.36 30.42
N THR A 120 -10.57 31.45 30.49
CA THR A 120 -9.80 32.07 31.58
C THR A 120 -9.61 33.59 31.44
N GLY A 121 -10.34 34.24 30.52
CA GLY A 121 -10.86 35.58 30.80
C GLY A 121 -11.66 35.62 32.12
N VAL A 122 -12.00 34.44 32.66
CA VAL A 122 -12.45 34.18 34.03
C VAL A 122 -11.49 33.16 34.70
N ALA A 123 -10.30 33.61 35.13
CA ALA A 123 -9.39 32.98 36.12
C ALA A 123 -8.92 31.50 36.00
N GLY A 124 -7.58 31.25 35.98
CA GLY A 124 -6.97 29.93 36.30
C GLY A 124 -5.62 29.68 35.59
N THR A 125 -4.45 29.84 36.22
CA THR A 125 -3.61 28.94 37.08
C THR A 125 -2.65 27.97 36.35
N GLU A 126 -1.40 27.96 36.84
CA GLU A 126 -0.15 27.45 36.26
C GLU A 126 -0.04 25.92 36.09
N LEU A 127 -1.00 25.16 36.63
CA LEU A 127 -0.96 23.70 36.68
C LEU A 127 -1.21 23.03 35.32
N ASP A 128 -1.90 23.71 34.40
CA ASP A 128 -2.29 23.16 33.09
C ASP A 128 -1.16 23.16 32.05
N ARG A 129 -0.10 23.97 32.25
CA ARG A 129 1.08 24.00 31.36
C ARG A 129 1.94 22.74 31.47
N LEU A 130 2.06 22.15 32.66
CA LEU A 130 2.94 21.01 32.92
C LEU A 130 2.37 19.71 32.31
N THR A 131 1.06 19.51 32.36
CA THR A 131 0.38 18.29 31.87
C THR A 131 0.46 18.15 30.34
N VAL A 132 0.29 19.26 29.61
CA VAL A 132 0.38 19.27 28.14
C VAL A 132 1.80 18.95 27.67
N THR A 133 2.83 19.43 28.39
CA THR A 133 4.22 19.10 28.05
C THR A 133 4.61 17.65 28.37
N GLY A 134 3.90 16.99 29.30
CA GLY A 134 4.09 15.59 29.63
C GLY A 134 3.55 14.65 28.56
N LEU A 135 2.31 14.87 28.10
CA LEU A 135 1.66 14.04 27.08
C LEU A 135 2.43 14.02 25.75
N VAL A 136 2.91 15.19 25.30
CA VAL A 136 3.71 15.30 24.07
C VAL A 136 5.05 14.56 24.20
N ARG A 137 5.62 14.50 25.40
CA ARG A 137 6.93 13.88 25.66
C ARG A 137 6.83 12.35 25.72
N ASP A 138 5.71 11.81 26.20
CA ASP A 138 5.48 10.36 26.27
C ASP A 138 5.03 9.77 24.91
N GLU A 139 4.27 10.52 24.10
CA GLU A 139 3.99 10.11 22.72
C GLU A 139 5.26 10.08 21.86
N ALA A 140 6.17 11.06 22.01
CA ALA A 140 7.44 11.09 21.30
C ALA A 140 8.35 9.88 21.62
N LYS A 141 8.33 9.40 22.87
CA LYS A 141 9.08 8.20 23.28
C LYS A 141 8.49 6.93 22.68
N ASN A 142 7.16 6.80 22.66
CA ASN A 142 6.48 5.67 22.00
C ASN A 142 6.76 5.63 20.48
N LEU A 143 6.84 6.80 19.84
CA LEU A 143 7.23 6.95 18.43
C LEU A 143 8.65 6.44 18.14
N LEU A 144 9.63 6.83 18.98
CA LEU A 144 11.02 6.38 18.86
C LEU A 144 11.13 4.87 19.04
N GLN A 145 10.40 4.29 20.00
CA GLN A 145 10.36 2.85 20.22
C GLN A 145 9.82 2.08 19.00
N HIS A 146 8.81 2.63 18.31
CA HIS A 146 8.23 2.02 17.11
C HIS A 146 9.15 2.12 15.87
N LEU A 147 9.89 3.22 15.73
CA LEU A 147 10.88 3.39 14.65
C LEU A 147 12.06 2.43 14.75
N HIS A 148 12.45 2.06 15.98
CA HIS A 148 13.47 1.03 16.21
C HIS A 148 13.00 -0.38 15.85
N HIS A 149 11.70 -0.66 15.94
CA HIS A 149 11.13 -1.97 15.63
C HIS A 149 10.99 -2.23 14.12
N ILE A 150 10.83 -1.18 13.31
CA ILE A 150 10.76 -1.27 11.84
C ILE A 150 12.16 -1.48 11.20
N ARG A 151 13.23 -1.23 11.96
CA ARG A 151 14.63 -1.37 11.51
C ARG A 151 15.27 -2.72 11.88
N GLY A 152 14.56 -3.61 12.58
CA GLY A 152 15.03 -4.93 13.01
C GLY A 152 14.56 -6.05 12.10
#